data_AF-A0A7C5KK45-F1
#
_entry.id   AF-A0A7C5KK45-F1
#
_cell.length_a   1.000
_cell.length_b   1.000
_cell.length_c   1.000
_cell.angle_alpha   90.00
_cell.angle_beta   90.00
_cell.angle_gamma   90.00
#
_symmetry.space_group_name_H-M   'P 1'
#
loop_
_entity.id
_entity.type
_entity.pdbx_description
1 polymer ?
#
loop_
_entity_poly.entity_id
_entity_poly.type
_entity_poly.pdbx_seq_one_letter_code
_entity_poly.pdbx_strand_id
1 'polypeptide(L)'
;MFSATTSSSLFLLAGLTLFSGIQLGAQGKTEWKAPSRAKRKKSPLTPSAETIQAGKALYLSSCMVCHGTQGKGDGPAAAALKPKPRDLTDPAILKMSDGELYWKIRTGKAPMPAFATALKSRQIWEIITFLRDLEQKRSENTPIKVPNPKAATHRVLVGYLDLLRTLKSKNWAPSSRMQAKRFEKTIASLRIAEVGNKKDQSFWLSTQKKLKQGASLLADPKNKNYIEGFQQITRALDALMDRFGNPEKKALNLFVCKMGPSKGGNLWFQESKKALNPFPWGSKMPSCGERLKTYSPPKPTGKTRTTK
;
A
#
# COMPACT_ATOMS: atom_id res chain seq x y z
N MET A 1 69.14 57.78 53.77
CA MET A 1 69.01 57.22 52.42
C MET A 1 67.53 57.20 52.04
N PHE A 2 67.17 57.97 51.00
CA PHE A 2 65.97 57.97 50.13
C PHE A 2 64.58 57.76 50.80
N SER A 3 63.71 58.77 50.95
CA SER A 3 62.89 59.55 49.97
C SER A 3 61.61 58.86 49.50
N ALA A 4 60.49 59.61 49.63
CA ALA A 4 59.33 59.72 48.71
C ALA A 4 58.41 58.47 48.54
N THR A 5 57.10 58.51 48.29
CA THR A 5 56.08 59.56 48.10
C THR A 5 54.69 58.89 48.11
N THR A 6 53.69 59.70 48.49
CA THR A 6 52.24 59.67 48.21
C THR A 6 51.69 58.80 47.06
N SER A 7 50.47 58.25 47.21
CA SER A 7 49.28 58.75 46.49
C SER A 7 47.97 58.02 46.87
N SER A 8 46.93 58.81 47.05
CA SER A 8 45.51 58.46 47.25
C SER A 8 44.89 57.73 46.04
N SER A 9 43.84 56.93 46.28
CA SER A 9 42.64 56.84 45.41
C SER A 9 41.52 56.04 46.08
N LEU A 10 40.38 56.71 46.30
CA LEU A 10 39.07 56.12 46.53
C LEU A 10 38.68 55.26 45.33
N PHE A 11 38.16 54.05 45.57
CA PHE A 11 37.34 53.33 44.60
C PHE A 11 36.02 52.90 45.24
N LEU A 12 34.93 53.36 44.62
CA LEU A 12 33.54 53.01 44.89
C LEU A 12 33.30 51.50 44.70
N LEU A 13 32.76 50.84 45.74
CA LEU A 13 32.21 49.49 45.65
C LEU A 13 30.86 49.52 44.93
N ALA A 14 30.85 49.24 43.63
CA ALA A 14 29.66 48.86 42.90
C ALA A 14 29.42 47.34 43.07
N GLY A 15 28.38 46.97 43.81
CA GLY A 15 27.98 45.58 44.02
C GLY A 15 27.47 44.92 42.73
N LEU A 16 28.21 43.93 42.23
CA LEU A 16 27.80 43.06 41.14
C LEU A 16 27.07 41.83 41.73
N THR A 17 25.73 41.81 41.71
CA THR A 17 24.95 40.61 42.02
C THR A 17 24.99 39.66 40.81
N LEU A 18 25.80 38.60 40.90
CA LEU A 18 25.80 37.49 39.95
C LEU A 18 24.51 36.65 40.13
N PHE A 19 23.51 36.91 39.29
CA PHE A 19 22.40 35.97 39.09
C PHE A 19 22.91 34.79 38.24
N SER A 20 23.34 33.71 38.90
CA SER A 20 23.55 32.40 38.26
C SER A 20 22.19 31.81 37.86
N GLY A 21 21.74 32.14 36.64
CA GLY A 21 20.66 31.43 35.97
C GLY A 21 21.10 30.05 35.56
N ILE A 22 20.87 29.04 36.39
CA ILE A 22 20.91 27.64 35.96
C ILE A 22 19.65 27.42 35.11
N GLN A 23 19.78 27.66 33.81
CA GLN A 23 18.79 27.23 32.83
C GLN A 23 18.83 25.69 32.78
N LEU A 24 17.94 25.03 33.52
CA LEU A 24 17.60 23.63 33.28
C LEU A 24 16.96 23.54 31.89
N GLY A 25 17.78 23.26 30.88
CA GLY A 25 17.30 22.98 29.53
C GLY A 25 16.41 21.74 29.53
N ALA A 26 15.11 21.94 29.35
CA ALA A 26 14.19 20.86 29.02
C ALA A 26 14.67 20.17 27.74
N GLN A 27 15.11 18.91 27.85
CA GLN A 27 15.52 18.11 26.69
C GLN A 27 14.31 17.85 25.78
N GLY A 28 14.17 18.66 24.74
CA GLY A 28 13.22 18.43 23.66
C GLY A 28 13.50 17.08 22.99
N LYS A 29 12.49 16.22 22.88
CA LYS A 29 12.55 14.95 22.16
C LYS A 29 12.89 15.22 20.69
N THR A 30 14.15 15.06 20.30
CA THR A 30 14.56 15.18 18.89
C THR A 30 13.92 14.06 18.08
N GLU A 31 13.07 14.43 17.12
CA GLU A 31 12.39 13.52 16.20
C GLU A 31 13.43 12.74 15.37
N TRP A 32 13.29 11.41 15.25
CA TRP A 32 14.21 10.59 14.45
C TRP A 32 13.89 10.72 12.96
N LYS A 33 14.26 11.85 12.36
CA LYS A 33 13.96 12.18 10.96
C LYS A 33 15.13 11.83 10.04
N ALA A 34 14.87 11.05 8.99
CA ALA A 34 15.87 10.70 8.00
C ALA A 34 16.17 11.90 7.07
N PRO A 35 17.44 12.09 6.64
CA PRO A 35 17.81 13.20 5.75
C PRO A 35 17.18 13.04 4.36
N SER A 36 16.94 14.15 3.66
CA SER A 36 16.31 14.15 2.32
C SER A 36 17.03 13.26 1.31
N ARG A 37 18.35 13.12 1.41
CA ARG A 37 19.15 12.22 0.55
C ARG A 37 18.78 10.74 0.77
N ALA A 38 18.50 10.32 2.00
CA ALA A 38 18.06 8.96 2.30
C ALA A 38 16.70 8.66 1.67
N LYS A 39 15.75 9.60 1.74
CA LYS A 39 14.40 9.43 1.18
C LYS A 39 14.38 9.17 -0.33
N ARG A 40 15.37 9.70 -1.05
CA ARG A 40 15.49 9.53 -2.51
C ARG A 40 16.13 8.20 -2.90
N LYS A 41 16.74 7.47 -1.97
CA LYS A 41 17.40 6.19 -2.26
C LYS A 41 16.34 5.13 -2.61
N LYS A 42 16.54 4.43 -3.72
CA LYS A 42 15.68 3.32 -4.16
C LYS A 42 16.36 1.99 -3.90
N SER A 43 15.55 0.96 -3.65
CA SER A 43 16.04 -0.41 -3.58
C SER A 43 16.60 -0.82 -4.96
N PRO A 44 17.80 -1.41 -5.03
CA PRO A 44 18.31 -2.01 -6.26
C PRO A 44 17.73 -3.41 -6.51
N LEU A 45 16.97 -3.96 -5.57
CA LEU A 45 16.43 -5.32 -5.67
C LEU A 45 15.04 -5.32 -6.31
N THR A 46 14.81 -6.28 -7.19
CA THR A 46 13.48 -6.62 -7.70
C THR A 46 12.79 -7.57 -6.71
N PRO A 47 11.59 -7.24 -6.19
CA PRO A 47 10.84 -8.15 -5.32
C PRO A 47 10.55 -9.49 -6.01
N SER A 48 10.91 -10.59 -5.36
CA SER A 48 10.75 -11.97 -5.82
C SER A 48 10.53 -12.90 -4.62
N ALA A 49 10.07 -14.13 -4.85
CA ALA A 49 9.91 -15.10 -3.76
C ALA A 49 11.23 -15.34 -2.99
N GLU A 50 12.34 -15.40 -3.72
CA GLU A 50 13.69 -15.59 -3.17
C GLU A 50 14.11 -14.40 -2.29
N THR A 51 13.99 -13.16 -2.78
CA THR A 51 14.37 -11.95 -2.02
C THR A 51 13.49 -11.75 -0.79
N ILE A 52 12.20 -12.10 -0.88
CA ILE A 52 11.27 -12.10 0.27
C ILE A 52 11.69 -13.15 1.30
N GLN A 53 12.07 -14.36 0.88
CA GLN A 53 12.47 -15.44 1.79
C GLN A 53 13.79 -15.12 2.50
N ALA A 54 14.78 -14.58 1.77
CA ALA A 54 16.04 -14.09 2.34
C ALA A 54 15.79 -12.98 3.38
N GLY A 55 14.94 -12.00 3.03
CA GLY A 55 14.54 -10.92 3.93
C GLY A 55 13.82 -11.41 5.18
N LYS A 56 12.95 -12.43 5.05
CA LYS A 56 12.26 -13.05 6.17
C LYS A 56 13.23 -13.71 7.14
N ALA A 57 14.20 -14.47 6.63
CA ALA A 57 15.20 -15.14 7.48
C ALA A 57 16.00 -14.12 8.30
N LEU A 58 16.45 -13.03 7.65
CA LEU A 58 17.16 -11.93 8.30
C LEU A 58 16.30 -11.18 9.33
N TYR A 59 15.03 -10.96 9.02
CA TYR A 59 14.10 -10.31 9.94
C TYR A 59 13.90 -11.16 11.21
N LEU A 60 13.72 -12.48 11.05
CA LEU A 60 13.55 -13.39 12.17
C LEU A 60 14.80 -13.47 13.05
N SER A 61 16.00 -13.42 12.47
CA SER A 61 17.23 -13.46 13.24
C SER A 61 17.58 -12.15 13.94
N SER A 62 17.27 -11.00 13.33
CA SER A 62 17.84 -9.71 13.75
C SER A 62 16.81 -8.70 14.25
N CYS A 63 15.54 -8.81 13.85
CA CYS A 63 14.53 -7.78 14.11
C CYS A 63 13.38 -8.28 14.99
N MET A 64 13.01 -9.55 14.86
CA MET A 64 11.85 -10.16 15.50
C MET A 64 11.91 -10.11 17.04
N VAL A 65 13.09 -10.23 17.64
CA VAL A 65 13.23 -10.22 19.11
C VAL A 65 12.66 -8.95 19.76
N CYS A 66 12.71 -7.82 19.06
CA CYS A 66 12.15 -6.55 19.50
C CYS A 66 10.83 -6.21 18.78
N HIS A 67 10.76 -6.43 17.47
CA HIS A 67 9.60 -6.02 16.67
C HIS A 67 8.49 -7.07 16.58
N GLY A 68 8.69 -8.29 17.08
CA GLY A 68 7.74 -9.39 17.01
C GLY A 68 7.70 -10.07 15.64
N THR A 69 7.05 -11.23 15.53
CA THR A 69 6.93 -11.96 14.25
C THR A 69 6.07 -11.24 13.23
N GLN A 70 5.13 -10.42 13.71
CA GLN A 70 4.21 -9.63 12.89
C GLN A 70 4.63 -8.16 12.75
N GLY A 71 5.77 -7.76 13.31
CA GLY A 71 6.23 -6.38 13.26
C GLY A 71 5.49 -5.41 14.17
N LYS A 72 4.72 -5.88 15.16
CA LYS A 72 3.88 -5.02 16.01
C LYS A 72 4.63 -4.31 17.14
N GLY A 73 5.94 -4.52 17.27
CA GLY A 73 6.71 -3.97 18.38
C GLY A 73 6.46 -4.70 19.70
N ASP A 74 6.04 -5.96 19.61
CA ASP A 74 5.63 -6.84 20.71
C ASP A 74 6.56 -8.07 20.83
N GLY A 75 7.81 -7.95 20.36
CA GLY A 75 8.79 -9.02 20.51
C GLY A 75 9.13 -9.30 21.98
N PRO A 76 9.72 -10.47 22.30
CA PRO A 76 10.05 -10.86 23.68
C PRO A 76 10.84 -9.80 24.47
N ALA A 77 11.73 -9.06 23.81
CA ALA A 77 12.51 -7.99 24.44
C ALA A 77 11.75 -6.65 24.56
N ALA A 78 10.62 -6.47 23.86
CA ALA A 78 9.95 -5.17 23.72
C ALA A 78 9.48 -4.59 25.06
N ALA A 79 9.07 -5.43 26.01
CA ALA A 79 8.59 -4.99 27.32
C ALA A 79 9.68 -4.28 28.15
N ALA A 80 10.95 -4.65 27.95
CA ALA A 80 12.08 -4.10 28.70
C ALA A 80 12.67 -2.82 28.08
N LEU A 81 12.27 -2.45 26.85
CA LEU A 81 12.87 -1.35 26.10
C LEU A 81 12.14 -0.03 26.31
N LYS A 82 12.92 1.04 26.55
CA LYS A 82 12.42 2.43 26.64
C LYS A 82 13.20 3.34 25.68
N PRO A 83 12.54 3.97 24.69
CA PRO A 83 11.15 3.74 24.26
C PRO A 83 10.92 2.32 23.72
N LYS A 84 9.66 1.86 23.76
CA LYS A 84 9.25 0.59 23.14
C LYS A 84 9.53 0.62 21.63
N PRO A 85 9.85 -0.53 21.01
CA PRO A 85 9.94 -0.65 19.56
C PRO A 85 8.66 -0.16 18.89
N ARG A 86 8.78 0.56 17.76
CA ARG A 86 7.62 1.00 17.00
C ARG A 86 6.92 -0.19 16.35
N ASP A 87 5.60 -0.11 16.29
CA ASP A 87 4.77 -0.95 15.44
C ASP A 87 5.10 -0.64 13.97
N LEU A 88 5.77 -1.57 13.30
CA LEU A 88 6.12 -1.50 11.89
C LEU A 88 4.89 -1.64 10.98
N THR A 89 3.74 -2.00 11.55
CA THR A 89 2.44 -2.06 10.87
C THR A 89 1.70 -0.71 10.88
N ASP A 90 2.15 0.26 11.67
CA ASP A 90 1.58 1.61 11.75
C ASP A 90 1.61 2.31 10.38
N PRO A 91 0.48 2.86 9.87
CA PRO A 91 0.42 3.59 8.61
C PRO A 91 1.48 4.69 8.46
N ALA A 92 1.93 5.33 9.54
CA ALA A 92 2.98 6.33 9.50
C ALA A 92 4.36 5.74 9.16
N ILE A 93 4.64 4.52 9.64
CA ILE A 93 5.87 3.77 9.29
C ILE A 93 5.77 3.24 7.86
N LEU A 94 4.61 2.69 7.50
CA LEU A 94 4.37 2.15 6.16
C LEU A 94 4.49 3.21 5.05
N LYS A 95 4.10 4.45 5.32
CA LYS A 95 4.24 5.56 4.36
C LYS A 95 5.68 6.04 4.17
N MET A 96 6.64 5.62 5.01
CA MET A 96 8.05 5.97 4.81
C MET A 96 8.54 5.36 3.50
N SER A 97 9.42 6.07 2.80
CA SER A 97 10.09 5.52 1.63
C SER A 97 11.05 4.39 2.00
N ASP A 98 11.32 3.48 1.07
CA ASP A 98 12.26 2.37 1.33
C ASP A 98 13.67 2.88 1.69
N GLY A 99 14.08 4.01 1.12
CA GLY A 99 15.34 4.67 1.46
C GLY A 99 15.39 5.23 2.90
N GLU A 100 14.25 5.67 3.44
CA GLU A 100 14.15 6.05 4.85
C GLU A 100 14.29 4.85 5.78
N LEU A 101 13.60 3.76 5.47
CA LEU A 101 13.70 2.50 6.23
C LEU A 101 15.14 1.96 6.19
N TYR A 102 15.76 1.98 5.01
CA TYR A 102 17.16 1.58 4.84
C TYR A 102 18.10 2.40 5.73
N TRP A 103 17.94 3.72 5.73
CA TRP A 103 18.78 4.59 6.57
C TRP A 103 18.57 4.29 8.05
N LYS A 104 17.32 4.16 8.50
CA LYS A 104 16.97 3.86 9.90
C LYS A 104 17.56 2.53 10.39
N ILE A 105 17.47 1.47 9.58
CA ILE A 105 18.06 0.17 9.92
C ILE A 105 19.59 0.29 9.99
N ARG A 106 20.19 0.97 9.01
CA ARG A 106 21.64 1.12 8.94
C ARG A 106 22.21 1.93 10.11
N THR A 107 21.60 3.06 10.46
CA THR A 107 22.14 3.99 11.47
C THR A 107 21.67 3.70 12.89
N GLY A 108 20.50 3.07 13.06
CA GLY A 108 19.91 2.84 14.37
C GLY A 108 19.52 4.14 15.10
N LYS A 109 18.86 3.97 16.24
CA LYS A 109 18.64 4.99 17.26
C LYS A 109 18.26 4.28 18.55
N ALA A 110 18.99 4.55 19.63
CA ALA A 110 18.78 3.90 20.92
C ALA A 110 17.27 3.81 21.28
N PRO A 111 16.78 2.64 21.70
CA PRO A 111 17.54 1.40 22.00
C PRO A 111 17.79 0.50 20.78
N MET A 112 17.35 0.87 19.58
CA MET A 112 17.63 0.10 18.36
C MET A 112 19.09 0.28 17.96
N PRO A 113 19.90 -0.80 17.87
CA PRO A 113 21.29 -0.71 17.46
C PRO A 113 21.41 -0.32 15.99
N ALA A 114 22.58 0.19 15.61
CA ALA A 114 22.94 0.37 14.21
C ALA A 114 23.28 -0.98 13.58
N PHE A 115 22.69 -1.31 12.44
CA PHE A 115 23.00 -2.57 11.73
C PHE A 115 24.03 -2.41 10.60
N ALA A 116 24.63 -1.23 10.42
CA ALA A 116 25.62 -0.99 9.38
C ALA A 116 26.84 -1.93 9.45
N THR A 117 27.22 -2.37 10.64
CA THR A 117 28.35 -3.26 10.90
C THR A 117 27.97 -4.74 10.86
N ALA A 118 26.72 -5.07 11.18
CA ALA A 118 26.24 -6.45 11.24
C ALA A 118 25.62 -6.96 9.91
N LEU A 119 25.06 -6.06 9.08
CA LEU A 119 24.35 -6.41 7.86
C LEU A 119 24.92 -5.70 6.63
N LYS A 120 25.10 -6.46 5.54
CA LYS A 120 25.45 -5.92 4.22
C LYS A 120 24.29 -5.09 3.67
N SER A 121 24.60 -4.12 2.81
CA SER A 121 23.59 -3.27 2.16
C SER A 121 22.48 -4.06 1.46
N ARG A 122 22.82 -5.16 0.80
CA ARG A 122 21.84 -6.04 0.15
C ARG A 122 20.87 -6.67 1.15
N GLN A 123 21.38 -7.16 2.29
CA GLN A 123 20.58 -7.79 3.34
C GLN A 123 19.56 -6.82 3.94
N ILE A 124 19.93 -5.55 4.14
CA ILE A 124 18.98 -4.52 4.61
C ILE A 124 17.85 -4.31 3.58
N TRP A 125 18.16 -4.31 2.28
CA TRP A 125 17.13 -4.22 1.23
C TRP A 125 16.24 -5.46 1.16
N GLU A 126 16.78 -6.64 1.41
CA GLU A 126 16.01 -7.89 1.50
C GLU A 126 15.02 -7.82 2.68
N ILE A 127 15.46 -7.35 3.86
CA ILE A 127 14.57 -7.10 5.02
C ILE A 127 13.45 -6.14 4.64
N ILE A 128 13.76 -5.02 3.99
CA ILE A 128 12.73 -4.04 3.57
C ILE A 128 11.76 -4.66 2.58
N THR A 129 12.25 -5.48 1.64
CA THR A 129 11.41 -6.20 0.69
C THR A 129 10.44 -7.13 1.42
N PHE A 130 10.89 -7.85 2.45
CA PHE A 130 10.03 -8.63 3.31
C PHE A 130 9.03 -7.78 4.10
N LEU A 131 9.43 -6.63 4.65
CA LEU A 131 8.50 -5.72 5.35
C LEU A 131 7.37 -5.24 4.44
N ARG A 132 7.66 -4.96 3.16
CA ARG A 132 6.64 -4.62 2.16
C ARG A 132 5.70 -5.77 1.83
N ASP A 133 6.24 -6.99 1.72
CA ASP A 133 5.41 -8.19 1.57
C ASP A 133 4.53 -8.44 2.80
N LEU A 134 5.05 -8.21 4.01
CA LEU A 134 4.30 -8.33 5.27
C LEU A 134 3.16 -7.31 5.35
N GLU A 135 3.44 -6.05 5.01
CA GLU A 135 2.43 -4.98 4.84
C GLU A 135 1.35 -5.41 3.86
N GLN A 136 1.76 -5.87 2.68
CA GLN A 136 0.86 -6.30 1.63
C GLN A 136 -0.05 -7.44 2.11
N LYS A 137 0.52 -8.51 2.65
CA LYS A 137 -0.23 -9.66 3.18
C LYS A 137 -1.19 -9.28 4.30
N ARG A 138 -0.83 -8.31 5.14
CA ARG A 138 -1.72 -7.78 6.19
C ARG A 138 -2.87 -6.97 5.59
N SER A 139 -2.58 -6.10 4.63
CA SER A 139 -3.61 -5.34 3.91
C SER A 139 -4.60 -6.27 3.19
N GLU A 140 -4.11 -7.41 2.70
CA GLU A 140 -4.92 -8.45 2.07
C GLU A 140 -5.80 -9.23 3.05
N ASN A 141 -5.39 -9.38 4.32
CA ASN A 141 -6.08 -10.20 5.33
C ASN A 141 -6.97 -9.40 6.32
N THR A 142 -6.91 -8.07 6.30
CA THR A 142 -7.73 -7.23 7.20
C THR A 142 -9.09 -6.95 6.54
N PRO A 143 -10.23 -7.17 7.22
CA PRO A 143 -11.54 -6.82 6.67
C PRO A 143 -11.61 -5.33 6.27
N ILE A 144 -11.82 -5.07 4.99
CA ILE A 144 -11.96 -3.72 4.44
C ILE A 144 -13.43 -3.30 4.63
N LYS A 145 -13.68 -2.46 5.63
CA LYS A 145 -14.98 -1.81 5.79
C LYS A 145 -15.17 -0.79 4.67
N VAL A 146 -16.24 -0.94 3.87
CA VAL A 146 -16.62 0.01 2.83
C VAL A 146 -17.98 0.61 3.16
N PRO A 147 -18.19 1.92 2.99
CA PRO A 147 -19.38 2.58 3.50
C PRO A 147 -20.67 2.12 2.81
N ASN A 148 -20.63 1.64 1.57
CA ASN A 148 -21.80 1.23 0.81
C ASN A 148 -21.39 0.32 -0.37
N PRO A 149 -22.36 -0.30 -1.08
CA PRO A 149 -22.08 -1.15 -2.24
C PRO A 149 -21.33 -0.45 -3.39
N LYS A 150 -21.55 0.85 -3.63
CA LYS A 150 -20.85 1.58 -4.70
C LYS A 150 -19.35 1.70 -4.42
N ALA A 151 -18.96 1.97 -3.16
CA ALA A 151 -17.57 1.98 -2.74
C ALA A 151 -16.94 0.58 -2.84
N ALA A 152 -17.72 -0.47 -2.59
CA ALA A 152 -17.29 -1.85 -2.79
C ALA A 152 -17.05 -2.15 -4.29
N THR A 153 -17.97 -1.73 -5.17
CA THR A 153 -17.83 -1.82 -6.63
C THR A 153 -16.57 -1.13 -7.13
N HIS A 154 -16.24 0.05 -6.61
CA HIS A 154 -14.99 0.73 -6.96
C HIS A 154 -13.74 -0.12 -6.68
N ARG A 155 -13.66 -0.73 -5.49
CA ARG A 155 -12.53 -1.60 -5.11
C ARG A 155 -12.40 -2.80 -6.04
N VAL A 156 -13.52 -3.42 -6.40
CA VAL A 156 -13.55 -4.54 -7.35
C VAL A 156 -13.14 -4.09 -8.75
N LEU A 157 -13.63 -2.94 -9.21
CA LEU A 157 -13.29 -2.41 -10.52
C LEU A 157 -11.80 -2.12 -10.65
N VAL A 158 -11.19 -1.47 -9.65
CA VAL A 158 -9.74 -1.21 -9.64
C VAL A 158 -8.94 -2.51 -9.74
N GLY A 159 -9.27 -3.52 -8.93
CA GLY A 159 -8.59 -4.81 -8.96
C GLY A 159 -8.79 -5.56 -10.28
N TYR A 160 -9.94 -5.43 -10.92
CA TYR A 160 -10.21 -5.95 -12.26
C TYR A 160 -9.37 -5.24 -13.33
N LEU A 161 -9.22 -3.90 -13.25
CA LEU A 161 -8.37 -3.14 -14.16
C LEU A 161 -6.87 -3.49 -13.97
N ASP A 162 -6.44 -3.82 -12.76
CA ASP A 162 -5.10 -4.36 -12.50
C ASP A 162 -4.90 -5.71 -13.20
N LEU A 163 -5.88 -6.60 -13.11
CA LEU A 163 -5.87 -7.90 -13.78
C LEU A 163 -5.83 -7.75 -15.31
N LEU A 164 -6.56 -6.78 -15.88
CA LEU A 164 -6.47 -6.46 -17.30
C LEU A 164 -5.07 -5.99 -17.73
N ARG A 165 -4.37 -5.27 -16.85
CA ARG A 165 -3.01 -4.80 -17.13
C ARG A 165 -2.01 -5.95 -17.14
N THR A 166 -2.17 -6.98 -16.30
CA THR A 166 -1.26 -8.14 -16.29
C THR A 166 -1.32 -8.95 -17.58
N LEU A 167 -2.47 -8.96 -18.27
CA LEU A 167 -2.66 -9.63 -19.55
C LEU A 167 -1.78 -9.10 -20.69
N LYS A 168 -1.31 -7.86 -20.58
CA LYS A 168 -0.45 -7.21 -21.57
C LYS A 168 1.05 -7.48 -21.36
N SER A 169 1.42 -8.16 -20.27
CA SER A 169 2.82 -8.40 -19.92
C SER A 169 3.41 -9.61 -20.64
N LYS A 170 4.74 -9.64 -20.85
CA LYS A 170 5.43 -10.79 -21.47
C LYS A 170 5.19 -12.10 -20.69
N ASN A 171 5.17 -12.03 -19.36
CA ASN A 171 4.86 -13.15 -18.46
C ASN A 171 3.43 -13.05 -17.92
N TRP A 172 2.45 -12.87 -18.82
CA TRP A 172 1.07 -12.60 -18.43
C TRP A 172 0.45 -13.72 -17.58
N ALA A 173 0.70 -15.00 -17.87
CA ALA A 173 0.01 -16.09 -17.19
C ALA A 173 0.36 -16.17 -15.70
N PRO A 174 1.65 -16.27 -15.28
CA PRO A 174 2.00 -16.22 -13.85
C PRO A 174 1.58 -14.91 -13.17
N SER A 175 1.78 -13.77 -13.84
CA SER A 175 1.41 -12.45 -13.30
C SER A 175 -0.09 -12.33 -13.04
N SER A 176 -0.91 -12.82 -13.98
CA SER A 176 -2.36 -12.74 -13.86
C SER A 176 -2.91 -13.70 -12.83
N ARG A 177 -2.32 -14.90 -12.66
CA ARG A 177 -2.67 -15.81 -11.57
C ARG A 177 -2.37 -15.19 -10.20
N MET A 178 -1.20 -14.58 -10.05
CA MET A 178 -0.84 -13.87 -8.82
C MET A 178 -1.81 -12.71 -8.54
N GLN A 179 -2.12 -11.91 -9.57
CA GLN A 179 -3.07 -10.81 -9.44
C GLN A 179 -4.49 -11.30 -9.14
N ALA A 180 -4.93 -12.43 -9.72
CA ALA A 180 -6.21 -13.05 -9.42
C ALA A 180 -6.31 -13.50 -7.95
N LYS A 181 -5.24 -14.07 -7.37
CA LYS A 181 -5.19 -14.38 -5.93
C LYS A 181 -5.34 -13.13 -5.06
N ARG A 182 -4.66 -12.04 -5.42
CA ARG A 182 -4.77 -10.75 -4.71
C ARG A 182 -6.18 -10.17 -4.83
N PHE A 183 -6.77 -10.27 -6.01
CA PHE A 183 -8.11 -9.84 -6.31
C PHE A 183 -9.15 -10.62 -5.49
N GLU A 184 -9.05 -11.96 -5.46
CA GLU A 184 -9.91 -12.83 -4.66
C GLU A 184 -9.88 -12.46 -3.18
N LYS A 185 -8.68 -12.27 -2.61
CA LYS A 185 -8.51 -11.84 -1.22
C LYS A 185 -9.13 -10.48 -0.95
N THR A 186 -8.93 -9.52 -1.86
CA THR A 186 -9.56 -8.19 -1.76
C THR A 186 -11.07 -8.33 -1.71
N ILE A 187 -11.68 -9.09 -2.63
CA ILE A 187 -13.12 -9.32 -2.63
C ILE A 187 -13.58 -9.98 -1.32
N ALA A 188 -12.83 -10.97 -0.81
CA ALA A 188 -13.17 -11.67 0.42
C ALA A 188 -13.07 -10.78 1.68
N SER A 189 -12.20 -9.77 1.66
CA SER A 189 -12.05 -8.83 2.78
C SER A 189 -13.07 -7.69 2.78
N LEU A 190 -13.72 -7.39 1.65
CA LEU A 190 -14.75 -6.35 1.57
C LEU A 190 -15.95 -6.66 2.46
N ARG A 191 -16.17 -5.83 3.47
CA ARG A 191 -17.34 -5.82 4.35
C ARG A 191 -18.09 -4.52 4.13
N ILE A 192 -19.31 -4.62 3.59
CA ILE A 192 -20.19 -3.46 3.45
C ILE A 192 -20.65 -3.03 4.83
N ALA A 193 -20.39 -1.77 5.18
CA ALA A 193 -21.02 -1.10 6.31
C ALA A 193 -22.52 -0.96 6.00
N GLU A 194 -23.37 -1.12 7.00
CA GLU A 194 -24.84 -1.28 6.90
C GLU A 194 -25.59 -0.06 6.30
N VAL A 195 -24.90 0.87 5.66
CA VAL A 195 -25.49 2.01 4.97
C VAL A 195 -25.95 1.57 3.57
N GLY A 196 -27.26 1.46 3.42
CA GLY A 196 -27.95 1.02 2.21
C GLY A 196 -29.11 0.08 2.55
N ASN A 197 -30.03 -0.13 1.61
CA ASN A 197 -31.15 -1.05 1.85
C ASN A 197 -30.69 -2.53 1.80
N LYS A 198 -31.44 -3.42 2.46
CA LYS A 198 -31.16 -4.87 2.50
C LYS A 198 -31.06 -5.49 1.10
N LYS A 199 -31.85 -5.03 0.13
CA LYS A 199 -31.87 -5.55 -1.25
C LYS A 199 -30.52 -5.33 -1.95
N ASP A 200 -29.92 -4.15 -1.81
CA ASP A 200 -28.61 -3.82 -2.36
C ASP A 200 -27.49 -4.62 -1.69
N GLN A 201 -27.59 -4.83 -0.38
CA GLN A 201 -26.64 -5.67 0.36
C GLN A 201 -26.72 -7.14 -0.09
N SER A 202 -27.93 -7.71 -0.19
CA SER A 202 -28.14 -9.08 -0.67
C SER A 202 -27.65 -9.24 -2.12
N PHE A 203 -27.95 -8.27 -2.99
CA PHE A 203 -27.44 -8.26 -4.36
C PHE A 203 -25.92 -8.26 -4.38
N TRP A 204 -25.28 -7.38 -3.61
CA TRP A 204 -23.82 -7.35 -3.49
C TRP A 204 -23.25 -8.69 -3.05
N LEU A 205 -23.76 -9.29 -1.97
CA LEU A 205 -23.26 -10.56 -1.45
C LEU A 205 -23.36 -11.68 -2.49
N SER A 206 -24.47 -11.72 -3.25
CA SER A 206 -24.63 -12.67 -4.35
C SER A 206 -23.58 -12.48 -5.45
N THR A 207 -23.27 -11.21 -5.77
CA THR A 207 -22.28 -10.86 -6.80
C THR A 207 -20.85 -11.06 -6.32
N GLN A 208 -20.57 -10.80 -5.03
CA GLN A 208 -19.31 -11.08 -4.36
C GLN A 208 -18.93 -12.57 -4.48
N LYS A 209 -19.90 -13.48 -4.34
CA LYS A 209 -19.69 -14.93 -4.54
C LYS A 209 -19.22 -15.24 -5.97
N LYS A 210 -19.87 -14.65 -6.98
CA LYS A 210 -19.51 -14.84 -8.40
C LYS A 210 -18.12 -14.28 -8.71
N LEU A 211 -17.81 -13.11 -8.16
CA LEU A 211 -16.49 -12.48 -8.29
C LEU A 211 -15.38 -13.37 -7.69
N LYS A 212 -15.61 -13.92 -6.49
CA LYS A 212 -14.67 -14.86 -5.86
C LYS A 212 -14.46 -16.10 -6.73
N GLN A 213 -15.53 -16.74 -7.17
CA GLN A 213 -15.46 -17.93 -8.02
C GLN A 213 -14.65 -17.67 -9.31
N GLY A 214 -14.94 -16.58 -10.01
CA GLY A 214 -14.18 -16.22 -11.21
C GLY A 214 -12.70 -15.94 -10.91
N ALA A 215 -12.40 -15.31 -9.77
CA ALA A 215 -11.03 -15.09 -9.33
C ALA A 215 -10.29 -16.39 -8.97
N SER A 216 -10.96 -17.33 -8.29
CA SER A 216 -10.41 -18.65 -7.98
C SER A 216 -10.11 -19.44 -9.27
N LEU A 217 -11.02 -19.42 -10.24
CA LEU A 217 -10.81 -20.04 -11.57
C LEU A 217 -9.59 -19.47 -12.29
N LEU A 218 -9.36 -18.15 -12.19
CA LEU A 218 -8.18 -17.51 -12.76
C LEU A 218 -6.88 -17.81 -11.99
N ALA A 219 -6.98 -17.98 -10.68
CA ALA A 219 -5.84 -18.23 -9.80
C ALA A 219 -5.33 -19.68 -9.90
N ASP A 220 -6.18 -20.62 -10.32
CA ASP A 220 -5.85 -22.04 -10.42
C ASP A 220 -4.88 -22.33 -11.57
N PRO A 221 -3.66 -22.83 -11.30
CA PRO A 221 -2.74 -23.23 -12.35
C PRO A 221 -3.22 -24.42 -13.18
N LYS A 222 -4.14 -25.25 -12.67
CA LYS A 222 -4.69 -26.41 -13.37
C LYS A 222 -5.81 -26.02 -14.34
N ASN A 223 -6.44 -24.86 -14.16
CA ASN A 223 -7.46 -24.40 -15.08
C ASN A 223 -6.84 -23.96 -16.42
N LYS A 224 -7.14 -24.72 -17.49
CA LYS A 224 -6.69 -24.43 -18.85
C LYS A 224 -7.55 -23.37 -19.54
N ASN A 225 -8.79 -23.13 -19.07
CA ASN A 225 -9.70 -22.15 -19.63
C ASN A 225 -9.62 -20.82 -18.87
N TYR A 226 -8.52 -20.10 -19.07
CA TYR A 226 -8.27 -18.81 -18.42
C TYR A 226 -9.37 -17.78 -18.72
N ILE A 227 -9.95 -17.80 -19.92
CA ILE A 227 -10.97 -16.83 -20.33
C ILE A 227 -12.21 -16.94 -19.43
N GLU A 228 -12.59 -18.13 -19.00
CA GLU A 228 -13.83 -18.36 -18.25
C GLU A 228 -13.89 -17.58 -16.94
N GLY A 229 -12.84 -17.67 -16.11
CA GLY A 229 -12.78 -16.93 -14.86
C GLY A 229 -12.80 -15.42 -15.08
N PHE A 230 -12.14 -14.95 -16.14
CA PHE A 230 -12.18 -13.54 -16.55
C PHE A 230 -13.59 -13.11 -16.92
N GLN A 231 -14.30 -13.92 -17.71
CA GLN A 231 -15.67 -13.63 -18.13
C GLN A 231 -16.66 -13.63 -16.97
N GLN A 232 -16.48 -14.53 -16.00
CA GLN A 232 -17.31 -14.55 -14.81
C GLN A 232 -17.12 -13.27 -13.99
N ILE A 233 -15.89 -12.80 -13.82
CA ILE A 233 -15.61 -11.53 -13.15
C ILE A 233 -16.20 -10.37 -13.94
N THR A 234 -15.99 -10.30 -15.25
CA THR A 234 -16.51 -9.19 -16.07
C THR A 234 -18.02 -9.09 -15.98
N ARG A 235 -18.76 -10.20 -16.09
CA ARG A 235 -20.23 -10.21 -16.00
C ARG A 235 -20.74 -9.85 -14.61
N ALA A 236 -20.04 -10.30 -13.55
CA ALA A 236 -20.38 -9.92 -12.19
C ALA A 236 -20.16 -8.42 -11.95
N LEU A 237 -19.04 -7.88 -12.45
CA LEU A 237 -18.75 -6.45 -12.39
C LEU A 237 -19.73 -5.63 -13.23
N ASP A 238 -20.16 -6.16 -14.38
CA ASP A 238 -21.20 -5.57 -15.21
C ASP A 238 -22.52 -5.38 -14.44
N ALA A 239 -22.96 -6.42 -13.74
CA ALA A 239 -24.14 -6.36 -12.89
C ALA A 239 -23.97 -5.35 -11.73
N LEU A 240 -22.77 -5.22 -11.15
CA LEU A 240 -22.48 -4.19 -10.14
C LEU A 240 -22.56 -2.78 -10.72
N MET A 241 -22.01 -2.58 -11.91
CA MET A 241 -21.98 -1.30 -12.60
C MET A 241 -23.38 -0.87 -13.07
N ASP A 242 -24.21 -1.80 -13.53
CA ASP A 242 -25.63 -1.54 -13.85
C ASP A 242 -26.42 -1.08 -12.61
N ARG A 243 -26.17 -1.70 -11.46
CA ARG A 243 -26.92 -1.39 -10.24
C ARG A 243 -26.42 -0.15 -9.51
N PHE A 244 -25.10 0.02 -9.40
CA PHE A 244 -24.49 1.05 -8.54
C PHE A 244 -23.84 2.20 -9.33
N GLY A 245 -23.86 2.11 -10.65
CA GLY A 245 -23.24 3.07 -11.57
C GLY A 245 -21.72 3.00 -11.60
N ASN A 246 -21.12 3.75 -12.51
CA ASN A 246 -19.68 3.90 -12.59
C ASN A 246 -19.14 4.63 -11.35
N PRO A 247 -18.19 4.06 -10.59
CA PRO A 247 -17.52 4.79 -9.53
C PRO A 247 -16.28 5.56 -10.01
N GLU A 248 -15.79 5.34 -11.23
CA GLU A 248 -14.62 6.02 -11.78
C GLU A 248 -14.93 7.43 -12.26
N LYS A 249 -13.90 8.30 -12.24
CA LYS A 249 -13.99 9.67 -12.78
C LYS A 249 -14.08 9.71 -14.31
N LYS A 250 -13.69 8.62 -14.97
CA LYS A 250 -13.71 8.50 -16.43
C LYS A 250 -14.82 7.54 -16.86
N ALA A 251 -15.30 7.75 -18.09
CA ALA A 251 -16.21 6.80 -18.72
C ALA A 251 -15.52 5.44 -18.92
N LEU A 252 -16.27 4.37 -18.68
CA LEU A 252 -15.84 3.01 -18.97
C LEU A 252 -16.75 2.38 -19.99
N ASN A 253 -16.17 1.74 -20.98
CA ASN A 253 -16.88 1.10 -22.07
C ASN A 253 -16.80 -0.41 -21.89
N LEU A 254 -17.93 -1.09 -21.91
CA LEU A 254 -17.99 -2.55 -22.00
C LEU A 254 -17.97 -2.94 -23.47
N PHE A 255 -17.05 -3.83 -23.84
CA PHE A 255 -16.92 -4.40 -25.17
C PHE A 255 -17.22 -5.89 -25.17
N VAL A 256 -17.64 -6.42 -26.32
CA VAL A 256 -17.80 -7.85 -26.57
C VAL A 256 -17.08 -8.27 -27.85
N CYS A 257 -16.33 -9.35 -27.79
CA CYS A 257 -15.79 -10.07 -28.94
C CYS A 257 -16.65 -11.33 -29.13
N LYS A 258 -17.61 -11.28 -30.07
CA LYS A 258 -18.58 -12.36 -30.33
C LYS A 258 -17.93 -13.69 -30.74
N MET A 259 -16.74 -13.63 -31.34
CA MET A 259 -15.94 -14.79 -31.72
C MET A 259 -15.20 -15.44 -30.53
N GLY A 260 -15.30 -14.88 -29.33
CA GLY A 260 -14.68 -15.45 -28.14
C GLY A 260 -15.32 -16.80 -27.77
N PRO A 261 -14.56 -17.73 -27.17
CA PRO A 261 -15.03 -19.08 -26.84
C PRO A 261 -16.10 -19.13 -25.74
N SER A 262 -16.41 -18.00 -25.10
CA SER A 262 -17.41 -17.93 -24.03
C SER A 262 -18.81 -17.76 -24.59
N LYS A 263 -19.80 -18.34 -23.92
CA LYS A 263 -21.23 -18.18 -24.27
C LYS A 263 -21.60 -16.69 -24.28
N GLY A 264 -22.00 -16.17 -25.44
CA GLY A 264 -22.30 -14.74 -25.65
C GLY A 264 -21.06 -13.86 -25.86
N GLY A 265 -19.92 -14.45 -26.21
CA GLY A 265 -18.66 -13.75 -26.49
C GLY A 265 -17.85 -13.39 -25.25
N ASN A 266 -16.63 -12.92 -25.50
CA ASN A 266 -15.73 -12.44 -24.45
C ASN A 266 -15.96 -10.94 -24.20
N LEU A 267 -16.23 -10.59 -22.94
CA LEU A 267 -16.47 -9.25 -22.44
C LEU A 267 -15.24 -8.67 -21.74
N TRP A 268 -15.06 -7.35 -21.85
CA TRP A 268 -14.13 -6.59 -21.00
C TRP A 268 -14.50 -5.10 -20.93
N PHE A 269 -14.09 -4.45 -19.83
CA PHE A 269 -14.09 -3.00 -19.70
C PHE A 269 -12.81 -2.35 -20.21
N GLN A 270 -12.92 -1.14 -20.75
CA GLN A 270 -11.78 -0.24 -21.00
C GLN A 270 -12.21 1.23 -21.07
N GLU A 271 -11.28 2.14 -20.80
CA GLU A 271 -11.49 3.59 -20.97
C GLU A 271 -11.52 4.01 -22.45
N SER A 272 -10.80 3.27 -23.32
CA SER A 272 -10.70 3.57 -24.74
C SER A 272 -12.07 3.51 -25.44
N LYS A 273 -12.32 4.47 -26.33
CA LYS A 273 -13.45 4.44 -27.25
C LYS A 273 -13.28 3.36 -28.33
N LYS A 274 -12.05 3.05 -28.73
CA LYS A 274 -11.75 1.99 -29.71
C LYS A 274 -11.68 0.64 -29.01
N ALA A 275 -12.24 -0.40 -29.65
CA ALA A 275 -12.23 -1.77 -29.17
C ALA A 275 -10.81 -2.37 -29.23
N LEU A 276 -10.00 -2.19 -28.18
CA LEU A 276 -8.69 -2.83 -28.09
C LEU A 276 -8.81 -4.21 -27.43
N ASN A 277 -8.14 -5.20 -28.01
CA ASN A 277 -8.10 -6.55 -27.46
C ASN A 277 -7.20 -6.59 -26.21
N PRO A 278 -7.74 -6.92 -25.02
CA PRO A 278 -6.93 -6.95 -23.80
C PRO A 278 -6.15 -8.24 -23.62
N PHE A 279 -6.47 -9.29 -24.37
CA PHE A 279 -5.90 -10.62 -24.21
C PHE A 279 -4.53 -10.72 -24.89
N PRO A 280 -3.68 -11.66 -24.45
CA PRO A 280 -2.31 -11.84 -24.95
C PRO A 280 -2.20 -12.09 -26.47
N TRP A 281 -3.30 -12.37 -27.16
CA TRP A 281 -3.34 -12.43 -28.64
C TRP A 281 -3.39 -11.04 -29.31
N GLY A 282 -3.33 -9.94 -28.56
CA GLY A 282 -3.54 -8.57 -29.04
C GLY A 282 -2.61 -8.10 -30.18
N SER A 283 -1.46 -8.75 -30.41
CA SER A 283 -0.64 -8.46 -31.60
C SER A 283 -1.16 -9.12 -32.89
N LYS A 284 -1.90 -10.23 -32.78
CA LYS A 284 -2.52 -10.93 -33.91
C LYS A 284 -3.93 -10.41 -34.23
N MET A 285 -4.59 -9.78 -33.25
CA MET A 285 -5.91 -9.16 -33.38
C MET A 285 -5.94 -7.85 -32.57
N PRO A 286 -5.40 -6.74 -33.10
CA PRO A 286 -5.23 -5.49 -32.35
C PRO A 286 -6.57 -4.85 -31.96
N SER A 287 -7.58 -5.05 -32.79
CA SER A 287 -8.97 -4.72 -32.49
C SER A 287 -9.84 -5.97 -32.63
N CYS A 288 -10.40 -6.45 -31.52
CA CYS A 288 -11.57 -7.32 -31.56
C CYS A 288 -12.71 -6.62 -30.82
N GLY A 289 -13.92 -6.77 -31.34
CA GLY A 289 -15.15 -6.57 -30.61
C GLY A 289 -15.88 -5.26 -30.89
N GLU A 290 -17.14 -5.24 -30.45
CA GLU A 290 -18.06 -4.11 -30.55
C GLU A 290 -18.35 -3.57 -29.15
N ARG A 291 -18.64 -2.26 -29.06
CA ARG A 291 -19.00 -1.64 -27.79
C ARG A 291 -20.45 -1.99 -27.48
N LEU A 292 -20.69 -2.62 -26.34
CA LEU A 292 -22.04 -2.93 -25.87
C LEU A 292 -22.67 -1.76 -25.14
N LYS A 293 -21.94 -1.16 -24.20
CA LYS A 293 -22.45 -0.05 -23.40
C LYS A 293 -21.35 0.85 -22.87
N THR A 294 -21.74 2.07 -22.52
CA THR A 294 -20.87 3.07 -21.90
C THR A 294 -21.42 3.43 -20.52
N TYR A 295 -20.59 3.32 -19.51
CA TYR A 295 -20.86 3.75 -18.15
C TYR A 295 -20.29 5.15 -17.93
N SER A 296 -21.16 6.16 -17.97
CA SER A 296 -20.80 7.54 -17.70
C SER A 296 -20.27 7.71 -16.26
N PRO A 297 -19.29 8.61 -16.04
CA PRO A 297 -18.80 8.90 -14.70
C PRO A 297 -19.91 9.53 -13.83
N PRO A 298 -19.77 9.50 -12.48
CA PRO A 298 -20.69 10.19 -11.59
C PRO A 298 -20.80 11.67 -11.95
N LYS A 299 -22.02 12.24 -11.86
CA LYS A 299 -22.18 13.69 -11.92
C LYS A 299 -21.34 14.34 -10.79
N PRO A 300 -20.64 15.46 -11.04
CA PRO A 300 -19.98 16.19 -9.98
C PRO A 300 -21.02 16.56 -8.92
N THR A 301 -20.79 16.16 -7.67
CA THR A 301 -21.59 16.67 -6.56
C THR A 301 -21.38 18.18 -6.52
N GLY A 302 -22.44 18.96 -6.78
CA GLY A 302 -22.38 20.42 -6.80
C GLY A 302 -21.70 20.92 -5.53
N LYS A 303 -20.79 21.90 -5.70
CA LYS A 303 -20.14 22.59 -4.57
C LYS A 303 -21.22 22.95 -3.55
N THR A 304 -21.07 22.50 -2.31
CA THR A 304 -21.82 23.02 -1.18
C THR A 304 -21.67 24.54 -1.24
N ARG A 305 -22.78 25.21 -1.53
CA ARG A 305 -22.84 26.67 -1.56
C ARG A 305 -22.57 27.10 -0.13
N THR A 306 -21.34 27.49 0.17
CA THR A 306 -21.02 28.23 1.39
C THR A 306 -21.86 29.49 1.34
N THR A 307 -22.95 29.49 2.11
CA THR A 307 -23.69 30.69 2.44
C THR A 307 -22.72 31.66 3.09
N LYS A 308 -22.70 32.88 2.56
CA LYS A 308 -21.89 34.01 3.01
C LYS A 308 -22.13 34.30 4.49
#